data_AF-A0A258B5C9-F1
#
_entry.id   AF-A0A258B5C9-F1
#
_cell.length_a   1.000
_cell.length_b   1.000
_cell.length_c   1.000
_cell.angle_alpha   90.00
_cell.angle_beta   90.00
_cell.angle_gamma   90.00
#
_symmetry.space_group_name_H-M   'P 1'
#
loop_
_entity.id
_entity.type
_entity.pdbx_description
1 polymer ?
#
loop_
_entity_poly.entity_id
_entity_poly.type
_entity_poly.pdbx_seq_one_letter_code
_entity_poly.pdbx_strand_id
1 'polypeptide(L)' 'PKQDEYLAIVAHWLRHFGLSDAQIEAARADALVWALERGSRSGRVAWQFAKHWAGSHTQ' A
#
# COMPACT_ATOMS: atom_id res chain seq x y z
N PRO A 1 -10.62 -0.10 9.45
CA PRO A 1 -9.28 -0.22 10.08
C PRO A 1 -8.77 1.15 10.50
N LYS A 2 -8.04 1.20 11.61
CA LYS A 2 -7.23 2.38 11.93
C LYS A 2 -6.15 2.55 10.86
N GLN A 3 -5.64 3.77 10.70
CA GLN A 3 -4.64 4.08 9.67
C GLN A 3 -3.44 3.13 9.72
N ASP A 4 -2.92 2.86 10.92
CA ASP A 4 -1.75 2.00 11.10
C ASP A 4 -2.01 0.55 10.69
N GLU A 5 -3.21 0.02 10.95
CA GLU A 5 -3.62 -1.31 10.50
C GLU A 5 -3.66 -1.39 8.97
N TYR A 6 -4.20 -0.35 8.32
CA TYR A 6 -4.23 -0.27 6.87
C TYR A 6 -2.81 -0.23 6.28
N LEU A 7 -1.93 0.61 6.83
CA LEU A 7 -0.54 0.71 6.40
C LEU A 7 0.24 -0.57 6.66
N ALA A 8 -0.06 -1.30 7.74
CA ALA A 8 0.54 -2.61 8.01
C ALA A 8 0.14 -3.64 6.93
N ILE A 9 -1.11 -3.65 6.49
CA ILE A 9 -1.57 -4.54 5.41
C ILE A 9 -0.95 -4.15 4.07
N VAL A 10 -0.83 -2.84 3.77
CA VAL A 10 -0.11 -2.35 2.58
C VAL A 10 1.35 -2.82 2.61
N ALA A 11 2.06 -2.58 3.71
CA ALA A 11 3.45 -3.00 3.86
C ALA A 11 3.61 -4.52 3.71
N HIS A 12 2.69 -5.32 4.26
CA HIS A 12 2.68 -6.77 4.08
C HIS A 12 2.64 -7.16 2.59
N TRP A 13 1.74 -6.57 1.80
CA TRP A 13 1.63 -6.90 0.38
C TRP A 13 2.79 -6.35 -0.46
N LEU A 14 3.29 -5.15 -0.16
CA LEU A 14 4.45 -4.61 -0.87
C LEU A 14 5.71 -5.46 -0.64
N ARG A 15 5.94 -5.95 0.59
CA ARG A 15 7.00 -6.94 0.87
C ARG A 15 6.77 -8.23 0.09
N HIS A 16 5.54 -8.71 0.02
CA HIS A 16 5.18 -9.90 -0.77
C HIS A 16 5.51 -9.71 -2.27
N PHE A 17 5.37 -8.50 -2.79
CA PHE A 17 5.78 -8.15 -4.16
C PHE A 17 7.28 -7.84 -4.33
N GLY A 18 8.08 -8.01 -3.29
CA GLY A 18 9.54 -7.88 -3.36
C GLY A 18 10.07 -6.46 -3.19
N LEU A 19 9.25 -5.50 -2.74
CA LEU A 19 9.71 -4.15 -2.48
C LEU A 19 10.52 -4.07 -1.17
N SER A 20 11.60 -3.31 -1.21
CA SER A 20 12.43 -3.00 -0.05
C SER A 20 11.71 -2.11 0.96
N ASP A 21 12.15 -2.13 2.22
CA ASP A 21 11.56 -1.27 3.27
C ASP A 21 11.63 0.23 2.90
N ALA A 22 12.65 0.66 2.16
CA ALA A 22 12.74 2.04 1.67
C ALA A 22 11.64 2.37 0.65
N GLN A 23 11.35 1.46 -0.28
CA GLN A 23 10.26 1.63 -1.24
C GLN A 23 8.88 1.56 -0.56
N ILE A 24 8.76 0.78 0.52
CA ILE A 24 7.52 0.69 1.31
C ILE A 24 7.27 1.98 2.09
N GLU A 25 8.31 2.59 2.67
CA GLU A 25 8.16 3.88 3.35
C GLU A 25 7.74 4.96 2.36
N ALA A 26 8.35 4.98 1.16
CA ALA A 26 7.96 5.89 0.08
C ALA A 26 6.48 5.74 -0.33
N ALA A 27 5.93 4.53 -0.26
CA ALA A 27 4.54 4.25 -0.63
C ALA A 27 3.49 4.72 0.40
N ARG A 28 3.89 5.10 1.63
CA ARG A 28 2.93 5.34 2.72
C ARG A 28 1.97 6.50 2.45
N ALA A 29 2.48 7.63 1.95
CA ALA A 29 1.64 8.80 1.68
C ALA A 29 0.61 8.49 0.59
N ASP A 30 1.05 7.89 -0.51
CA ASP A 30 0.19 7.55 -1.64
C ASP A 30 -0.84 6.46 -1.28
N ALA A 31 -0.48 5.52 -0.40
CA ALA A 31 -1.42 4.54 0.12
C ALA A 31 -2.60 5.21 0.86
N LEU A 32 -2.33 6.28 1.61
CA LEU A 32 -3.35 7.01 2.36
C LEU A 32 -4.25 7.83 1.45
N VAL A 33 -3.67 8.49 0.44
CA VAL A 33 -4.43 9.20 -0.60
C VAL A 33 -5.33 8.22 -1.35
N TRP A 34 -4.80 7.07 -1.76
CA TRP A 34 -5.57 6.01 -2.44
C TRP A 34 -6.77 5.52 -1.62
N ALA A 35 -6.59 5.36 -0.30
CA ALA A 35 -7.67 4.95 0.60
C ALA A 35 -8.73 6.06 0.78
N LEU A 36 -8.30 7.33 0.81
CA LEU A 36 -9.19 8.49 0.89
C LEU A 36 -10.07 8.60 -0.36
N GLU A 37 -9.47 8.51 -1.55
CA GLU A 37 -10.19 8.57 -2.83
C GLU A 37 -11.25 7.47 -2.97
N ARG A 38 -10.98 6.28 -2.41
CA ARG A 38 -11.93 5.15 -2.42
C ARG A 38 -12.88 5.12 -1.24
N GLY A 39 -12.75 6.05 -0.29
CA GLY A 39 -13.55 6.10 0.94
C GLY A 39 -13.43 4.84 1.80
N SER A 40 -12.35 4.06 1.68
CA SER A 40 -12.20 2.78 2.37
C SER A 40 -10.76 2.42 2.68
N ARG A 41 -10.54 1.90 3.89
CA ARG A 41 -9.25 1.39 4.38
C ARG A 41 -9.29 -0.12 4.60
N SER A 42 -9.94 -0.88 3.71
CA SER A 42 -10.06 -2.34 3.85
C SER A 42 -8.81 -3.08 3.36
N GLY A 43 -8.64 -4.35 3.76
CA GLY A 43 -7.56 -5.19 3.24
C GLY A 43 -7.61 -5.38 1.72
N ARG A 44 -8.81 -5.37 1.13
CA ARG A 44 -8.99 -5.39 -0.34
C ARG A 44 -8.40 -4.14 -1.00
N VAL A 45 -8.68 -2.96 -0.45
CA VAL A 45 -8.13 -1.69 -0.97
C VAL A 45 -6.62 -1.64 -0.78
N ALA A 46 -6.10 -2.11 0.35
CA ALA A 46 -4.66 -2.20 0.59
C ALA A 46 -3.96 -3.09 -0.44
N TRP A 47 -4.52 -4.27 -0.76
CA TRP A 47 -3.98 -5.15 -1.81
C TRP A 47 -4.04 -4.50 -3.20
N GLN A 48 -5.13 -3.80 -3.54
CA GLN A 48 -5.25 -3.08 -4.82
C GLN A 48 -4.18 -2.00 -4.97
N PHE A 49 -3.96 -1.20 -3.92
CA PHE A 49 -2.89 -0.21 -3.89
C PHE A 49 -1.53 -0.89 -4.05
N ALA A 50 -1.25 -1.93 -3.27
CA ALA A 50 0.04 -2.62 -3.28
C ALA A 50 0.36 -3.20 -4.67
N LYS A 51 -0.63 -3.80 -5.35
CA LYS A 51 -0.48 -4.32 -6.71
C LYS A 51 -0.23 -3.21 -7.74
N HIS A 52 -0.94 -2.09 -7.62
CA HIS A 52 -0.72 -0.92 -8.48
C HIS A 52 0.69 -0.35 -8.29
N TRP A 53 1.07 -0.07 -7.05
CA TRP A 53 2.37 0.49 -6.69
C TRP A 53 3.54 -0.39 -7.16
N ALA A 54 3.46 -1.70 -6.90
CA ALA A 54 4.49 -2.65 -7.30
C ALA A 54 4.67 -2.69 -8.83
N GLY A 55 3.58 -2.65 -9.60
CA GLY A 55 3.63 -2.63 -11.06
C GLY A 55 4.18 -1.34 -11.66
N SER A 56 4.06 -0.20 -10.96
CA SER A 56 4.64 1.08 -11.39
C SER A 56 6.13 1.24 -11.04
N HIS A 57 6.66 0.43 -10.12
CA HIS A 57 8.05 0.50 -9.64
C HIS A 57 8.91 -0.70 -10.09
N THR A 58 8.51 -1.41 -11.15
CA THR A 58 9.26 -2.56 -11.69
C THR A 58 10.26 -2.17 -12.81
N GLN A 59 10.95 -1.04 -12.69
CA GLN A 59 12.06 -0.67 -13.59
C GLN A 59 13.40 -0.67 -12.87
#